data_AF-A0A484DMQ5-F1
#
_entry.id   AF-A0A484DMQ5-F1
#
_cell.length_a   1.000
_cell.length_b   1.000
_cell.length_c   1.000
_cell.angle_alpha   90.00
_cell.angle_beta   90.00
_cell.angle_gamma   90.00
#
_symmetry.space_group_name_H-M   'P 1'
#
loop_
_entity.id
_entity.type
_entity.pdbx_description
1 polymer ?
#
loop_
_entity_poly.entity_id
_entity_poly.type
_entity_poly.pdbx_seq_one_letter_code
_entity_poly.pdbx_strand_id
1 'polypeptide(L)'
;MVRDNHDRTVVQGQKQSCAAETQNQSQPAREPAGPERAQSPERVPPESQAPTERQQDLLHWEEISVEEEAENWCQPVTGADAVSLPTHLRPFSSAAEYKLVKQTYQRLQHSGYYWGSMTMEEAHEILSRAPLGTFLIRDSGQPDVFFTLSYQSDEGPTSVRVQLNNLLFSLYGSHRTFASLFALLTYYTSSSCKLTVPYRKQRPERLKQMCRRALMGSYGAENISTLPGLSTQVKDYVNAYPCCI
;
A
#
# COMPACT_ATOMS: atom_id res chain seq x y z
N MET A 1 -19.27 22.51 43.18
CA MET A 1 -17.92 22.97 43.54
C MET A 1 -17.18 23.26 42.23
N VAL A 2 -16.87 24.48 41.78
CA VAL A 2 -16.93 25.84 42.41
C VAL A 2 -16.03 25.91 43.65
N ARG A 3 -14.97 26.74 43.75
CA ARG A 3 -14.44 27.85 42.90
C ARG A 3 -12.89 27.71 42.82
N ASP A 4 -12.00 28.62 42.39
CA ASP A 4 -11.99 30.09 42.44
C ASP A 4 -11.14 30.78 41.34
N ASN A 5 -11.07 32.12 41.37
CA ASN A 5 -10.48 33.02 40.35
C ASN A 5 -9.70 34.21 40.99
N HIS A 6 -9.20 35.13 40.13
CA HIS A 6 -8.60 36.47 40.42
C HIS A 6 -7.08 36.48 40.66
N ASP A 7 -6.34 37.55 40.37
CA ASP A 7 -6.66 38.92 39.86
C ASP A 7 -5.90 39.15 38.51
N ARG A 8 -5.78 40.28 37.77
CA ARG A 8 -6.14 41.73 37.79
C ARG A 8 -6.13 42.18 36.29
N THR A 9 -6.53 43.35 35.75
CA THR A 9 -6.77 44.74 36.20
C THR A 9 -7.79 45.41 35.24
N VAL A 10 -8.25 46.64 35.52
CA VAL A 10 -9.15 47.44 34.65
C VAL A 10 -8.63 48.87 34.45
N VAL A 11 -8.69 49.40 33.20
CA VAL A 11 -8.81 50.83 32.89
C VAL A 11 -9.73 51.04 31.68
N GLN A 12 -10.52 52.12 31.70
CA GLN A 12 -11.45 52.56 30.64
C GLN A 12 -10.70 53.13 29.40
N GLY A 13 -11.28 53.33 28.21
CA GLY A 13 -12.67 53.13 27.77
C GLY A 13 -13.28 54.41 27.16
N GLN A 14 -14.04 54.31 26.06
CA GLN A 14 -14.89 55.41 25.58
C GLN A 14 -16.09 54.89 24.77
N LYS A 15 -17.08 55.77 24.53
CA LYS A 15 -18.48 55.42 24.22
C LYS A 15 -19.07 56.42 23.24
N GLN A 16 -19.69 55.93 22.16
CA GLN A 16 -20.71 56.68 21.42
C GLN A 16 -21.72 55.74 20.76
N SER A 17 -22.90 56.26 20.46
CA SER A 17 -24.12 55.50 20.23
C SER A 17 -25.08 56.22 19.29
N CYS A 18 -25.85 55.49 18.50
CA CYS A 18 -27.15 55.92 18.01
C CYS A 18 -28.13 54.74 17.98
N ALA A 19 -29.38 55.03 18.34
CA ALA A 19 -30.55 54.21 18.02
C ALA A 19 -31.11 54.69 16.64
N ALA A 20 -32.22 54.21 16.07
CA ALA A 20 -33.33 53.44 16.63
C ALA A 20 -34.11 52.71 15.51
N GLU A 21 -34.87 51.65 15.86
CA GLU A 21 -36.32 51.46 15.56
C GLU A 21 -36.87 51.50 14.09
N THR A 22 -37.93 50.77 13.67
CA THR A 22 -38.86 49.82 14.35
C THR A 22 -39.80 49.08 13.34
N GLN A 23 -40.48 48.00 13.77
CA GLN A 23 -41.71 47.36 13.18
C GLN A 23 -41.60 46.56 11.84
N ASN A 24 -42.41 45.51 11.55
CA ASN A 24 -43.39 44.74 12.35
C ASN A 24 -43.80 43.36 11.72
N GLN A 25 -44.18 42.36 12.55
CA GLN A 25 -45.20 41.26 12.40
C GLN A 25 -45.27 40.40 11.09
N SER A 26 -45.85 39.16 11.02
CA SER A 26 -46.92 38.48 11.81
C SER A 26 -46.79 36.93 11.88
N GLN A 27 -47.50 36.30 12.82
CA GLN A 27 -47.89 34.86 12.91
C GLN A 27 -49.37 34.79 13.37
N PRO A 28 -50.20 33.76 13.02
CA PRO A 28 -50.31 32.44 13.73
C PRO A 28 -50.62 31.23 12.78
N ALA A 29 -50.52 29.91 13.05
CA ALA A 29 -50.50 28.99 14.20
C ALA A 29 -51.79 28.12 14.36
N ARG A 30 -51.69 26.76 14.26
CA ARG A 30 -52.35 25.72 15.11
C ARG A 30 -52.26 24.27 14.59
N GLU A 31 -52.21 23.31 15.53
CA GLU A 31 -52.49 21.87 15.36
C GLU A 31 -54.00 21.56 15.56
N PRO A 32 -54.47 20.31 15.30
CA PRO A 32 -54.70 19.37 16.42
C PRO A 32 -54.27 17.90 16.14
N ALA A 33 -54.44 16.98 17.10
CA ALA A 33 -53.73 15.69 17.14
C ALA A 33 -54.58 14.40 17.27
N GLY A 34 -54.17 13.35 16.54
CA GLY A 34 -54.39 11.91 16.78
C GLY A 34 -55.83 11.35 16.67
N PRO A 35 -56.04 10.05 16.97
CA PRO A 35 -55.09 8.91 16.96
C PRO A 35 -55.64 7.64 16.26
N GLU A 36 -54.79 6.69 15.81
CA GLU A 36 -55.27 5.34 15.43
C GLU A 36 -54.25 4.20 15.64
N ARG A 37 -54.73 2.94 15.67
CA ARG A 37 -53.97 1.70 15.96
C ARG A 37 -53.96 0.73 14.77
N ALA A 38 -52.78 0.26 14.38
CA ALA A 38 -52.57 -1.08 13.80
C ALA A 38 -51.13 -1.51 14.16
N GLN A 39 -50.92 -2.47 15.06
CA GLN A 39 -50.86 -3.91 14.78
C GLN A 39 -49.81 -4.29 13.72
N SER A 40 -48.64 -4.71 14.21
CA SER A 40 -47.61 -5.39 13.43
C SER A 40 -48.08 -6.79 12.99
N PRO A 41 -47.62 -7.25 11.83
CA PRO A 41 -47.23 -8.64 11.64
C PRO A 41 -45.72 -8.75 11.43
N GLU A 42 -45.10 -9.79 12.00
CA GLU A 42 -43.71 -10.12 11.73
C GLU A 42 -43.48 -10.39 10.23
N ARG A 43 -42.41 -9.82 9.68
CA ARG A 43 -41.80 -10.34 8.44
C ARG A 43 -40.46 -10.95 8.79
N VAL A 44 -40.43 -12.27 8.79
CA VAL A 44 -39.19 -13.06 8.74
C VAL A 44 -38.37 -12.59 7.53
N PRO A 45 -37.08 -12.21 7.68
CA PRO A 45 -36.22 -11.94 6.54
C PRO A 45 -36.03 -13.22 5.72
N PRO A 46 -36.10 -13.20 4.37
CA PRO A 46 -35.74 -14.36 3.59
C PRO A 46 -34.25 -14.68 3.79
N GLU A 47 -33.93 -15.92 4.12
CA GLU A 47 -32.55 -16.41 3.99
C GLU A 47 -32.12 -16.24 2.53
N SER A 48 -31.01 -15.54 2.31
CA SER A 48 -30.52 -15.23 0.97
C SER A 48 -29.00 -15.22 0.94
N GLN A 49 -28.48 -16.46 1.00
CA GLN A 49 -27.22 -16.92 0.41
C GLN A 49 -25.93 -16.20 0.84
N ALA A 50 -25.03 -16.95 1.46
CA ALA A 50 -23.70 -16.47 1.84
C ALA A 50 -22.93 -15.93 0.61
N PRO A 51 -22.11 -14.88 0.78
CA PRO A 51 -21.24 -14.40 -0.30
C PRO A 51 -20.28 -15.52 -0.74
N THR A 52 -20.24 -15.74 -2.05
CA THR A 52 -19.66 -16.93 -2.71
C THR A 52 -18.21 -17.23 -2.31
N GLU A 53 -17.89 -18.52 -2.23
CA GLU A 53 -16.56 -19.09 -1.98
C GLU A 53 -15.51 -18.60 -3.00
N ARG A 54 -14.91 -17.43 -2.74
CA ARG A 54 -13.83 -16.83 -3.54
C ARG A 54 -12.74 -16.18 -2.66
N GLN A 55 -12.65 -16.57 -1.40
CA GLN A 55 -11.81 -15.90 -0.39
C GLN A 55 -10.70 -16.79 0.23
N GLN A 56 -10.55 -18.05 -0.21
CA GLN A 56 -9.55 -18.98 0.38
C GLN A 56 -8.60 -19.67 -0.61
N ASP A 57 -8.71 -19.40 -1.92
CA ASP A 57 -7.83 -19.98 -2.96
C ASP A 57 -6.53 -19.19 -3.19
N LEU A 58 -5.94 -18.66 -2.11
CA LEU A 58 -4.66 -17.92 -2.12
C LEU A 58 -3.58 -18.59 -1.24
N LEU A 59 -3.77 -19.87 -0.94
CA LEU A 59 -2.93 -20.66 -0.01
C LEU A 59 -2.15 -21.80 -0.68
N HIS A 60 -2.17 -21.92 -2.01
CA HIS A 60 -1.52 -23.01 -2.74
C HIS A 60 -0.45 -22.53 -3.75
N TRP A 61 0.59 -21.84 -3.25
CA TRP A 61 1.76 -21.42 -4.06
C TRP A 61 3.12 -21.87 -3.52
N GLU A 62 3.16 -22.68 -2.45
CA GLU A 62 4.41 -23.19 -1.86
C GLU A 62 4.92 -24.48 -2.54
N GLU A 63 4.13 -25.10 -3.43
CA GLU A 63 4.41 -26.40 -4.07
C GLU A 63 4.71 -26.29 -5.58
N ILE A 64 5.69 -25.46 -5.95
CA ILE A 64 6.35 -25.54 -7.27
C ILE A 64 7.87 -25.51 -7.06
N SER A 65 8.53 -26.58 -7.47
CA SER A 65 9.99 -26.79 -7.39
C SER A 65 10.58 -26.83 -5.96
N VAL A 66 10.12 -27.80 -5.17
CA VAL A 66 11.00 -28.52 -4.23
C VAL A 66 11.51 -29.77 -4.94
N GLU A 67 12.67 -29.63 -5.60
CA GLU A 67 13.57 -30.74 -5.94
C GLU A 67 14.96 -30.16 -6.26
N GLU A 68 15.96 -31.03 -6.33
CA GLU A 68 17.41 -30.81 -6.19
C GLU A 68 18.04 -29.50 -6.73
N GLU A 69 18.89 -28.88 -5.88
CA GLU A 69 20.15 -28.20 -6.25
C GLU A 69 20.90 -27.87 -4.94
N ALA A 70 21.34 -28.92 -4.23
CA ALA A 70 21.87 -28.83 -2.87
C ALA A 70 23.41 -28.82 -2.78
N GLU A 71 24.13 -28.77 -3.91
CA GLU A 71 25.53 -29.24 -3.93
C GLU A 71 26.48 -28.49 -4.89
N ASN A 72 26.59 -27.16 -4.77
CA ASN A 72 27.80 -26.44 -5.20
C ASN A 72 28.09 -25.15 -4.40
N TRP A 73 28.58 -25.30 -3.17
CA TRP A 73 29.23 -24.19 -2.47
C TRP A 73 30.69 -24.05 -2.91
N CYS A 74 31.05 -22.85 -3.37
CA CYS A 74 32.42 -22.40 -3.68
C CYS A 74 33.10 -23.00 -4.93
N GLN A 75 32.64 -22.60 -6.12
CA GLN A 75 33.53 -22.41 -7.28
C GLN A 75 33.41 -20.98 -7.86
N PRO A 76 34.52 -20.31 -8.22
CA PRO A 76 34.50 -18.97 -8.78
C PRO A 76 34.14 -19.01 -10.28
N VAL A 77 32.86 -18.81 -10.60
CA VAL A 77 32.40 -18.74 -12.00
C VAL A 77 32.75 -17.37 -12.61
N THR A 78 33.73 -17.37 -13.52
CA THR A 78 34.13 -16.18 -14.28
C THR A 78 33.12 -15.87 -15.38
N GLY A 79 32.28 -14.86 -15.19
CA GLY A 79 31.34 -14.39 -16.21
C GLY A 79 30.29 -13.42 -15.68
N ALA A 80 30.17 -12.25 -16.30
CA ALA A 80 29.34 -11.16 -15.81
C ALA A 80 27.84 -11.37 -16.08
N ASP A 81 27.14 -12.10 -15.19
CA ASP A 81 25.72 -11.85 -14.90
C ASP A 81 25.26 -12.35 -13.50
N ALA A 82 26.21 -12.63 -12.61
CA ALA A 82 25.91 -12.88 -11.19
C ALA A 82 25.45 -11.58 -10.52
N VAL A 83 24.12 -11.34 -10.52
CA VAL A 83 23.49 -10.23 -9.79
C VAL A 83 23.66 -10.46 -8.29
N SER A 84 24.80 -10.00 -7.76
CA SER A 84 25.05 -9.92 -6.33
C SER A 84 24.02 -9.01 -5.66
N LEU A 85 23.60 -9.37 -4.46
CA LEU A 85 22.80 -8.45 -3.65
C LEU A 85 23.67 -7.23 -3.29
N PRO A 86 23.08 -6.02 -3.23
CA PRO A 86 23.82 -4.82 -2.89
C PRO A 86 24.58 -4.96 -1.57
N THR A 87 25.85 -4.56 -1.54
CA THR A 87 26.75 -4.74 -0.39
C THR A 87 26.36 -3.94 0.85
N HIS A 88 25.37 -3.05 0.75
CA HIS A 88 24.79 -2.31 1.88
C HIS A 88 23.62 -3.05 2.56
N LEU A 89 23.13 -4.16 1.99
CA LEU A 89 22.11 -4.97 2.66
C LEU A 89 22.72 -5.67 3.88
N ARG A 90 21.96 -5.69 4.97
CA ARG A 90 22.39 -6.24 6.27
C ARG A 90 22.67 -7.75 6.24
N PRO A 91 23.45 -8.28 7.21
CA PRO A 91 23.60 -9.72 7.40
C PRO A 91 22.25 -10.43 7.59
N PHE A 92 22.07 -11.54 6.88
CA PHE A 92 20.84 -12.32 6.88
C PHE A 92 20.73 -13.19 8.15
N SER A 93 19.53 -13.23 8.74
CA SER A 93 19.26 -14.00 9.96
C SER A 93 19.10 -15.51 9.68
N SER A 94 18.86 -15.91 8.41
CA SER A 94 18.77 -17.31 7.98
C SER A 94 18.96 -17.45 6.46
N ALA A 95 19.22 -18.68 6.00
CA ALA A 95 19.26 -19.00 4.56
C ALA A 95 17.89 -18.80 3.87
N ALA A 96 16.78 -19.00 4.59
CA ALA A 96 15.43 -18.74 4.09
C ALA A 96 15.18 -17.24 3.89
N GLU A 97 15.64 -16.41 4.84
CA GLU A 97 15.60 -14.94 4.73
C GLU A 97 16.43 -14.46 3.53
N TYR A 98 17.64 -15.00 3.33
CA TYR A 98 18.44 -14.73 2.14
C TYR A 98 17.71 -15.10 0.83
N LYS A 99 17.11 -16.30 0.74
CA LYS A 99 16.36 -16.74 -0.46
C LYS A 99 15.18 -15.80 -0.75
N LEU A 100 14.41 -15.44 0.28
CA LEU A 100 13.25 -14.56 0.19
C LEU A 100 13.63 -13.11 -0.21
N VAL A 101 14.66 -12.54 0.41
CA VAL A 101 15.15 -11.19 0.08
C VAL A 101 15.77 -11.16 -1.32
N LYS A 102 16.51 -12.20 -1.72
CA LYS A 102 17.06 -12.34 -3.08
C LYS A 102 15.98 -12.34 -4.15
N GLN A 103 14.96 -13.19 -4.01
CA GLN A 103 13.81 -13.24 -4.92
C GLN A 103 13.02 -11.93 -4.93
N THR A 104 12.87 -11.29 -3.76
CA THR A 104 12.20 -9.98 -3.63
C THR A 104 12.97 -8.88 -4.38
N TYR A 105 14.29 -8.83 -4.23
CA TYR A 105 15.17 -7.88 -4.92
C TYR A 105 15.15 -8.08 -6.44
N GLN A 106 15.27 -9.32 -6.93
CA GLN A 106 15.18 -9.65 -8.36
C GLN A 106 13.84 -9.19 -8.97
N ARG A 107 12.72 -9.44 -8.29
CA ARG A 107 11.41 -8.92 -8.72
C ARG A 107 11.33 -7.39 -8.65
N LEU A 108 11.91 -6.74 -7.64
CA LEU A 108 11.97 -5.28 -7.53
C LEU A 108 12.74 -4.64 -8.70
N GLN A 109 13.86 -5.22 -9.15
CA GLN A 109 14.60 -4.73 -10.33
C GLN A 109 13.71 -4.69 -11.59
N HIS A 110 12.69 -5.54 -11.68
CA HIS A 110 11.75 -5.57 -12.79
C HIS A 110 10.53 -4.65 -12.64
N SER A 111 10.29 -4.04 -11.47
CA SER A 111 9.09 -3.22 -11.20
C SER A 111 9.13 -1.82 -11.84
N GLY A 112 10.34 -1.30 -12.05
CA GLY A 112 10.60 0.07 -12.51
C GLY A 112 10.42 1.17 -11.46
N TYR A 113 9.79 0.86 -10.31
CA TYR A 113 9.60 1.77 -9.17
C TYR A 113 10.53 1.49 -7.98
N TYR A 114 11.46 0.56 -8.15
CA TYR A 114 12.57 0.34 -7.24
C TYR A 114 13.73 1.29 -7.56
N TRP A 115 14.10 2.11 -6.57
CA TRP A 115 15.11 3.15 -6.72
C TRP A 115 16.51 2.71 -6.28
N GLY A 116 16.64 1.62 -5.53
CA GLY A 116 17.92 1.16 -4.98
C GLY A 116 18.42 2.11 -3.89
N SER A 117 19.74 2.32 -3.85
CA SER A 117 20.47 3.15 -2.87
C SER A 117 20.16 4.65 -2.99
N MET A 118 18.92 5.02 -2.72
CA MET A 118 18.39 6.38 -2.76
C MET A 118 18.16 6.90 -1.33
N THR A 119 18.52 8.16 -1.08
CA THR A 119 18.41 8.77 0.25
C THR A 119 16.95 9.04 0.63
N MET A 120 16.70 9.49 1.87
CA MET A 120 15.35 9.93 2.26
C MET A 120 15.02 11.26 1.59
N GLU A 121 16.02 12.11 1.48
CA GLU A 121 15.99 13.49 1.03
C GLU A 121 15.67 13.55 -0.47
N GLU A 122 16.36 12.74 -1.29
CA GLU A 122 16.07 12.57 -2.72
C GLU A 122 14.64 12.05 -2.95
N ALA A 123 14.23 11.05 -2.17
CA ALA A 123 12.90 10.46 -2.28
C ALA A 123 11.81 11.48 -1.90
N HIS A 124 12.05 12.28 -0.86
CA HIS A 124 11.13 13.31 -0.42
C HIS A 124 11.07 14.48 -1.42
N GLU A 125 12.18 14.91 -2.02
CA GLU A 125 12.15 15.94 -3.06
C GLU A 125 11.32 15.49 -4.27
N ILE A 126 11.57 14.27 -4.79
CA ILE A 126 10.83 13.74 -5.94
C ILE A 126 9.33 13.60 -5.63
N LEU A 127 8.98 13.10 -4.45
CA LEU A 127 7.58 12.88 -4.06
C LEU A 127 6.83 14.18 -3.72
N SER A 128 7.52 15.22 -3.23
CA SER A 128 6.90 16.53 -2.94
C SER A 128 6.22 17.19 -4.15
N ARG A 129 6.61 16.79 -5.36
CA ARG A 129 6.07 17.29 -6.64
C ARG A 129 5.13 16.29 -7.32
N ALA A 130 4.79 15.18 -6.64
CA ALA A 130 3.97 14.10 -7.16
C ALA A 130 2.53 14.13 -6.60
N PRO A 131 1.54 13.52 -7.29
CA PRO A 131 0.18 13.38 -6.76
C PRO A 131 0.11 12.58 -5.46
N LEU A 132 -0.92 12.83 -4.65
CA LEU A 132 -1.17 12.10 -3.40
C LEU A 132 -1.24 10.58 -3.61
N GLY A 133 -0.64 9.83 -2.69
CA GLY A 133 -0.49 8.37 -2.74
C GLY A 133 0.53 7.86 -3.74
N THR A 134 1.21 8.74 -4.49
CA THR A 134 2.33 8.32 -5.36
C THR A 134 3.47 7.78 -4.49
N PHE A 135 4.07 6.64 -4.85
CA PHE A 135 5.04 5.95 -4.00
C PHE A 135 6.22 5.33 -4.75
N LEU A 136 7.32 5.06 -4.05
CA LEU A 136 8.47 4.32 -4.53
C LEU A 136 9.05 3.39 -3.46
N ILE A 137 9.75 2.35 -3.89
CA ILE A 137 10.57 1.52 -3.00
C ILE A 137 12.03 1.91 -3.18
N ARG A 138 12.76 2.06 -2.08
CA ARG A 138 14.21 2.27 -2.06
C ARG A 138 14.84 1.40 -0.98
N ASP A 139 16.15 1.33 -0.99
CA ASP A 139 16.89 0.65 0.06
C ASP A 139 16.82 1.43 1.38
N SER A 140 16.94 0.73 2.49
CA SER A 140 16.99 1.38 3.80
C SER A 140 18.35 2.03 4.05
N GLY A 141 18.34 3.22 4.66
CA GLY A 141 19.54 3.81 5.25
C GLY A 141 19.86 3.27 6.67
N GLN A 142 19.16 2.24 7.14
CA GLN A 142 19.29 1.69 8.49
C GLN A 142 19.75 0.22 8.47
N PRO A 143 20.69 -0.18 9.36
CA PRO A 143 21.41 -1.46 9.29
C PRO A 143 20.58 -2.68 9.70
N ASP A 144 19.33 -2.49 10.16
CA ASP A 144 18.42 -3.54 10.61
C ASP A 144 17.35 -3.91 9.58
N VAL A 145 17.12 -3.05 8.57
CA VAL A 145 16.01 -3.10 7.60
C VAL A 145 16.55 -3.18 6.17
N PHE A 146 15.91 -3.99 5.29
CA PHE A 146 16.30 -4.08 3.88
C PHE A 146 15.72 -2.94 3.02
N PHE A 147 14.40 -2.70 3.09
CA PHE A 147 13.68 -1.80 2.16
C PHE A 147 12.87 -0.72 2.90
N THR A 148 12.71 0.43 2.24
CA THR A 148 11.84 1.53 2.69
C THR A 148 10.84 1.89 1.59
N LEU A 149 9.58 2.04 1.99
CA LEU A 149 8.50 2.62 1.19
C LEU A 149 8.47 4.13 1.43
N SER A 150 8.73 4.93 0.40
CA SER A 150 8.51 6.38 0.45
C SER A 150 7.28 6.72 -0.38
N TYR A 151 6.36 7.53 0.15
CA TYR A 151 5.14 7.93 -0.55
C TYR A 151 4.71 9.36 -0.21
N GLN A 152 4.01 10.00 -1.14
CA GLN A 152 3.40 11.30 -0.92
C GLN A 152 2.11 11.12 -0.12
N SER A 153 2.10 11.62 1.12
CA SER A 153 0.93 11.63 1.99
C SER A 153 0.20 12.99 1.94
N ASP A 154 -0.94 13.04 2.62
CA ASP A 154 -1.67 14.24 3.02
C ASP A 154 -0.75 15.31 3.64
N GLU A 155 0.08 14.91 4.61
CA GLU A 155 1.02 15.80 5.32
C GLU A 155 2.38 15.96 4.59
N GLY A 156 2.46 15.56 3.32
CA GLY A 156 3.68 15.62 2.50
C GLY A 156 4.45 14.30 2.38
N PRO A 157 5.72 14.31 1.92
CA PRO A 157 6.49 13.09 1.70
C PRO A 157 6.79 12.34 3.00
N THR A 158 6.39 11.06 3.05
CA THR A 158 6.58 10.17 4.21
C THR A 158 7.40 8.95 3.81
N SER A 159 8.33 8.53 4.67
CA SER A 159 9.11 7.28 4.54
C SER A 159 8.78 6.29 5.65
N VAL A 160 8.36 5.07 5.28
CA VAL A 160 8.01 3.98 6.21
C VAL A 160 8.90 2.76 5.92
N ARG A 161 9.55 2.24 6.96
CA ARG A 161 10.41 1.04 6.87
C ARG A 161 9.56 -0.20 6.60
N VAL A 162 10.02 -1.07 5.70
CA VAL A 162 9.43 -2.40 5.51
C VAL A 162 10.19 -3.40 6.38
N GLN A 163 9.57 -3.84 7.47
CA GLN A 163 10.14 -4.84 8.37
C GLN A 163 9.98 -6.24 7.76
N LEU A 164 10.91 -7.14 8.10
CA LEU A 164 10.85 -8.55 7.75
C LEU A 164 11.06 -9.36 9.04
N ASN A 165 9.98 -9.94 9.57
CA ASN A 165 9.97 -10.69 10.83
C ASN A 165 9.35 -12.06 10.58
N ASN A 166 9.99 -13.14 11.04
CA ASN A 166 9.55 -14.53 10.83
C ASN A 166 9.21 -14.83 9.35
N LEU A 167 10.03 -14.33 8.42
CA LEU A 167 9.85 -14.41 6.96
C LEU A 167 8.59 -13.68 6.40
N LEU A 168 7.90 -12.89 7.22
CA LEU A 168 6.76 -12.06 6.80
C LEU A 168 7.13 -10.57 6.75
N PHE A 169 6.72 -9.90 5.67
CA PHE A 169 6.87 -8.46 5.48
C PHE A 169 5.75 -7.69 6.19
N SER A 170 6.07 -6.58 6.85
CA SER A 170 5.10 -5.61 7.37
C SER A 170 5.60 -4.17 7.19
N LEU A 171 4.70 -3.19 7.28
CA LEU A 171 5.10 -1.78 7.45
C LEU A 171 5.34 -1.49 8.93
N TYR A 172 6.35 -0.68 9.24
CA TYR A 172 6.64 -0.25 10.61
C TYR A 172 5.40 0.41 11.26
N GLY A 173 5.00 -0.09 12.43
CA GLY A 173 3.77 0.35 13.12
C GLY A 173 2.47 -0.31 12.63
N SER A 174 2.52 -1.23 11.66
CA SER A 174 1.36 -2.01 11.20
C SER A 174 1.33 -3.41 11.81
N HIS A 175 0.15 -3.86 12.23
CA HIS A 175 -0.10 -5.24 12.64
C HIS A 175 -0.35 -6.20 11.46
N ARG A 176 -0.32 -5.72 10.21
CA ARG A 176 -0.56 -6.54 9.01
C ARG A 176 0.76 -7.09 8.45
N THR A 177 0.81 -8.40 8.31
CA THR A 177 1.94 -9.18 7.79
C THR A 177 1.59 -9.85 6.46
N PHE A 178 2.58 -10.05 5.60
CA PHE A 178 2.42 -10.57 4.24
C PHE A 178 3.59 -11.48 3.85
N ALA A 179 3.31 -12.59 3.14
CA ALA A 179 4.35 -13.52 2.67
C ALA A 179 5.26 -12.94 1.56
N SER A 180 4.90 -11.81 0.95
CA SER A 180 5.80 -11.08 0.06
C SER A 180 5.59 -9.56 0.11
N LEU A 181 6.65 -8.81 -0.20
CA LEU A 181 6.60 -7.35 -0.39
C LEU A 181 5.55 -6.94 -1.45
N PHE A 182 5.32 -7.76 -2.46
CA PHE A 182 4.35 -7.44 -3.52
C PHE A 182 2.92 -7.63 -3.05
N ALA A 183 2.63 -8.64 -2.22
CA ALA A 183 1.33 -8.78 -1.57
C ALA A 183 1.04 -7.62 -0.60
N LEU A 184 2.05 -7.18 0.16
CA LEU A 184 1.99 -5.97 0.98
C LEU A 184 1.64 -4.74 0.12
N LEU A 185 2.33 -4.55 -1.01
CA LEU A 185 2.07 -3.42 -1.89
C LEU A 185 0.68 -3.48 -2.52
N THR A 186 0.25 -4.63 -3.08
CA THR A 186 -1.10 -4.81 -3.65
C THR A 186 -2.19 -4.45 -2.64
N TYR A 187 -2.01 -4.84 -1.37
CA TYR A 187 -2.91 -4.47 -0.28
C TYR A 187 -2.95 -2.95 -0.08
N TYR A 188 -1.79 -2.31 0.08
CA TYR A 188 -1.72 -0.87 0.33
C TYR A 188 -2.01 0.02 -0.90
N THR A 189 -2.03 -0.54 -2.12
CA THR A 189 -2.54 0.11 -3.36
C THR A 189 -4.00 -0.25 -3.67
N SER A 190 -4.68 -1.00 -2.82
CA SER A 190 -6.12 -1.26 -2.96
C SER A 190 -6.94 -0.01 -2.64
N SER A 191 -8.16 0.09 -3.17
CA SER A 191 -9.00 1.32 -3.18
C SER A 191 -9.37 1.92 -1.81
N SER A 192 -9.06 1.24 -0.70
CA SER A 192 -9.27 1.70 0.67
C SER A 192 -8.00 2.21 1.37
N CYS A 193 -6.85 2.26 0.68
CA CYS A 193 -5.54 2.51 1.27
C CYS A 193 -4.83 3.77 0.71
N LYS A 194 -3.75 4.19 1.38
CA LYS A 194 -3.04 5.47 1.12
C LYS A 194 -2.22 5.50 -0.18
N LEU A 195 -1.89 4.37 -0.81
CA LEU A 195 -1.06 4.35 -2.02
C LEU A 195 -1.94 4.29 -3.28
N THR A 196 -1.57 5.03 -4.32
CA THR A 196 -2.33 5.13 -5.57
C THR A 196 -1.54 4.63 -6.77
N VAL A 197 -0.34 5.18 -7.01
CA VAL A 197 0.47 4.85 -8.20
C VAL A 197 1.97 4.79 -7.92
N PRO A 198 2.71 3.85 -8.53
CA PRO A 198 4.16 3.79 -8.40
C PRO A 198 4.90 4.85 -9.23
N TYR A 199 5.91 5.48 -8.63
CA TYR A 199 6.81 6.44 -9.26
C TYR A 199 8.00 5.70 -9.91
N ARG A 200 7.95 5.59 -11.24
CA ARG A 200 8.92 4.80 -12.03
C ARG A 200 10.07 5.64 -12.58
N LYS A 201 11.28 5.06 -12.59
CA LYS A 201 12.52 5.66 -13.09
C LYS A 201 12.49 6.03 -14.58
N GLN A 202 11.73 5.31 -15.40
CA GLN A 202 11.59 5.59 -16.84
C GLN A 202 10.12 5.95 -17.12
N ARG A 203 9.92 7.16 -17.65
CA ARG A 203 8.67 7.62 -18.28
C ARG A 203 9.00 8.13 -19.70
N PRO A 204 8.31 7.66 -20.75
CA PRO A 204 7.31 6.58 -20.76
C PRO A 204 7.88 5.24 -20.27
N GLU A 205 7.00 4.36 -19.79
CA GLU A 205 7.36 2.95 -19.56
C GLU A 205 7.65 2.27 -20.91
N ARG A 206 8.50 1.23 -20.91
CA ARG A 206 8.70 0.44 -22.13
C ARG A 206 7.45 -0.36 -22.43
N LEU A 207 7.02 -0.40 -23.70
CA LEU A 207 5.81 -1.13 -24.13
C LEU A 207 5.72 -2.55 -23.54
N LYS A 208 6.83 -3.30 -23.51
CA LYS A 208 6.87 -4.64 -22.91
C LYS A 208 6.43 -4.70 -21.43
N GLN A 209 6.73 -3.68 -20.63
CA GLN A 209 6.30 -3.61 -19.22
C GLN A 209 4.81 -3.31 -19.11
N MET A 210 4.28 -2.44 -19.98
CA MET A 210 2.85 -2.14 -20.07
C MET A 210 2.06 -3.38 -20.50
N CYS A 211 2.51 -4.07 -21.55
CA CYS A 211 1.91 -5.33 -22.02
C CYS A 211 1.96 -6.42 -20.95
N ARG A 212 3.09 -6.58 -20.23
CA ARG A 212 3.18 -7.51 -19.10
C ARG A 212 2.16 -7.20 -18.01
N ARG A 213 2.07 -5.93 -17.57
CA ARG A 213 1.11 -5.51 -16.53
C ARG A 213 -0.34 -5.73 -16.98
N ALA A 214 -0.66 -5.47 -18.25
CA ALA A 214 -1.97 -5.74 -18.82
C ALA A 214 -2.29 -7.25 -18.84
N LEU A 215 -1.37 -8.10 -19.30
CA LEU A 215 -1.53 -9.56 -19.27
C LEU A 215 -1.75 -10.07 -17.84
N MET A 216 -0.93 -9.64 -16.88
CA MET A 216 -1.10 -10.00 -15.46
C MET A 216 -2.46 -9.57 -14.91
N GLY A 217 -2.93 -8.36 -15.25
CA GLY A 217 -4.21 -7.83 -14.79
C GLY A 217 -5.44 -8.43 -15.46
N SER A 218 -5.31 -8.99 -16.67
CA SER A 218 -6.42 -9.61 -17.41
C SER A 218 -6.53 -11.12 -17.25
N TYR A 219 -5.42 -11.81 -16.99
CA TYR A 219 -5.38 -13.29 -16.97
C TYR A 219 -4.92 -13.91 -15.64
N GLY A 220 -4.37 -13.13 -14.70
CA GLY A 220 -3.75 -13.70 -13.49
C GLY A 220 -2.44 -14.44 -13.78
N ALA A 221 -1.72 -14.87 -12.75
CA ALA A 221 -0.42 -15.56 -12.91
C ALA A 221 -0.61 -16.99 -13.43
N GLU A 222 -1.65 -17.64 -12.91
CA GLU A 222 -2.02 -19.03 -13.10
C GLU A 222 -2.35 -19.39 -14.56
N ASN A 223 -3.00 -18.50 -15.30
CA ASN A 223 -3.40 -18.76 -16.70
C ASN A 223 -2.32 -18.38 -17.74
N ILE A 224 -1.23 -17.71 -17.34
CA ILE A 224 -0.18 -17.27 -18.28
C ILE A 224 0.72 -18.42 -18.72
N SER A 225 0.91 -19.41 -17.85
CA SER A 225 1.59 -20.67 -18.18
C SER A 225 0.83 -21.49 -19.23
N THR A 226 -0.50 -21.55 -19.15
CA THR A 226 -1.38 -22.34 -20.04
C THR A 226 -1.78 -21.60 -21.32
N LEU A 227 -1.74 -20.26 -21.34
CA LEU A 227 -2.12 -19.40 -22.45
C LEU A 227 -1.46 -19.82 -23.80
N PRO A 228 -2.25 -20.14 -24.86
CA PRO A 228 -1.70 -20.50 -26.17
C PRO A 228 -1.14 -19.28 -26.94
N GLY A 229 -0.27 -19.53 -27.92
CA GLY A 229 0.29 -18.50 -28.80
C GLY A 229 1.44 -17.65 -28.21
N LEU A 230 1.63 -17.67 -26.89
CA LEU A 230 2.77 -17.04 -26.22
C LEU A 230 3.99 -17.97 -26.19
N SER A 231 5.14 -17.49 -26.66
CA SER A 231 6.41 -18.23 -26.60
C SER A 231 6.98 -18.28 -25.18
N THR A 232 7.79 -19.30 -24.88
CA THR A 232 8.40 -19.53 -23.57
C THR A 232 9.08 -18.27 -23.03
N GLN A 233 9.96 -17.65 -23.81
CA GLN A 233 10.67 -16.41 -23.44
C GLN A 233 9.73 -15.26 -23.01
N VAL A 234 8.52 -15.16 -23.58
CA VAL A 234 7.54 -14.15 -23.16
C VAL A 234 6.83 -14.57 -21.87
N LYS A 235 6.49 -15.86 -21.71
CA LYS A 235 5.97 -16.40 -20.44
C LYS A 235 6.97 -16.21 -19.30
N ASP A 236 8.25 -16.48 -19.53
CA ASP A 236 9.35 -16.26 -18.58
C ASP A 236 9.47 -14.78 -18.20
N TYR A 237 9.46 -13.86 -19.18
CA TYR A 237 9.52 -12.42 -18.93
C TYR A 237 8.32 -11.88 -18.13
N VAL A 238 7.16 -12.51 -18.28
CA VAL A 238 5.95 -12.19 -17.52
C VAL A 238 6.03 -12.76 -16.11
N ASN A 239 6.34 -14.05 -15.97
CA ASN A 239 6.48 -14.75 -14.69
C ASN A 239 7.65 -14.24 -13.83
N ALA A 240 8.66 -13.59 -14.42
CA ALA A 240 9.72 -12.88 -13.70
C ALA A 240 9.20 -11.70 -12.84
N TYR A 241 7.98 -11.21 -13.09
CA TYR A 241 7.33 -10.18 -12.28
C TYR A 241 5.80 -10.33 -12.37
N PRO A 242 5.20 -11.24 -11.59
CA PRO A 242 3.78 -11.57 -11.68
C PRO A 242 2.94 -10.59 -10.84
N CYS A 243 3.06 -9.28 -11.14
CA CYS A 243 2.41 -8.22 -10.37
C CYS A 243 1.78 -7.18 -11.31
N CYS A 244 0.54 -6.78 -11.00
CA CYS A 244 -0.26 -5.85 -11.80
C CYS A 244 -0.06 -4.36 -11.41
N ILE A 245 0.85 -4.06 -10.48
CA ILE A 245 1.19 -2.71 -10.00
C ILE A 245 2.15 -2.01 -10.97
#